data_AF-A0A0K8VZC6-F1
#
_entry.id   AF-A0A0K8VZC6-F1
#
_cell.length_a   1.000
_cell.length_b   1.000
_cell.length_c   1.000
_cell.angle_alpha   90.00
_cell.angle_beta   90.00
_cell.angle_gamma   90.00
#
_symmetry.space_group_name_H-M   'P 1'
#
loop_
_entity.id
_entity.type
_entity.pdbx_description
1 polymer ?
#
loop_
_entity_poly.entity_id
_entity_poly.type
_entity_poly.pdbx_seq_one_letter_code
_entity_poly.pdbx_strand_id
1 'polypeptide(L)'
;MGRGEQLSEYERGQIEAYRESGLSHRKIAQKIGRSQNVVSNFLRNKAEYGKNMKGGVKHATSAAVRRHIVRAASNSHLSAPKIKEICGVTASMSTVKRVISSADHLKRMKLKKNTVK
;
A
#
# COMPACT_ATOMS: atom_id res chain seq x y z
N MET A 1 -6.49 10.72 2.79
CA MET A 1 -7.61 10.00 2.13
C MET A 1 -8.88 10.79 2.36
N GLY A 2 -9.87 10.72 1.46
CA GLY A 2 -11.19 11.28 1.75
C GLY A 2 -11.77 10.59 2.99
N ARG A 3 -12.45 11.34 3.86
CA ARG A 3 -13.02 10.78 5.11
C ARG A 3 -14.24 9.89 4.86
N GLY A 4 -14.92 10.06 3.72
CA GLY A 4 -16.10 9.30 3.35
C GLY A 4 -15.80 8.16 2.37
N GLU A 5 -16.68 7.18 2.36
CA GLU A 5 -16.71 6.11 1.37
C GLU A 5 -16.84 6.66 -0.06
N GLN A 6 -16.33 5.89 -1.02
CA GLN A 6 -16.51 6.21 -2.44
C GLN A 6 -17.98 6.04 -2.84
N LEU A 7 -18.41 6.79 -3.86
CA LEU A 7 -19.73 6.61 -4.46
C LEU A 7 -19.86 5.18 -5.01
N SER A 8 -20.93 4.51 -4.60
CA SER A 8 -21.40 3.26 -5.20
C SER A 8 -21.83 3.47 -6.65
N GLU A 9 -21.91 2.39 -7.44
CA GLU A 9 -22.38 2.46 -8.83
C GLU A 9 -23.82 3.00 -8.92
N TYR A 10 -24.67 2.63 -7.96
CA TYR A 10 -26.04 3.14 -7.88
C TYR A 10 -26.09 4.65 -7.65
N GLU A 11 -25.32 5.17 -6.70
CA GLU A 11 -25.24 6.62 -6.45
C GLU A 11 -24.66 7.38 -7.65
N ARG A 12 -23.71 6.78 -8.38
CA ARG A 12 -23.18 7.38 -9.62
C ARG A 12 -24.28 7.51 -10.68
N GLY A 13 -25.06 6.45 -10.90
CA GLY A 13 -26.20 6.49 -11.82
C GLY A 13 -27.25 7.54 -11.42
N GLN A 14 -27.56 7.67 -10.13
CA GLN A 14 -28.45 8.73 -9.62
C GLN A 14 -27.90 10.13 -9.90
N ILE A 15 -26.60 10.36 -9.67
CA ILE A 15 -25.96 11.67 -9.96
C ILE A 15 -26.08 12.00 -11.45
N GLU A 16 -25.88 11.02 -12.33
CA GLU A 16 -25.99 11.22 -13.78
C GLU A 16 -27.40 11.56 -14.21
N ALA A 17 -28.39 10.77 -13.79
CA ALA A 17 -29.80 11.02 -14.08
C ALA A 17 -30.25 12.42 -13.59
N TYR A 18 -29.85 12.80 -12.37
CA TYR A 18 -30.17 14.13 -11.85
C TYR A 18 -29.42 15.26 -12.54
N ARG A 19 -28.22 14.99 -13.06
CA ARG A 19 -27.47 15.98 -13.83
C ARG A 19 -28.12 16.23 -15.19
N GLU A 20 -28.57 15.18 -15.85
CA GLU A 20 -29.32 15.25 -17.11
C GLU A 20 -30.65 15.99 -16.93
N SER A 21 -31.32 15.82 -15.79
CA SER A 21 -32.52 16.57 -15.43
C SER A 21 -32.27 18.05 -15.04
N GLY A 22 -31.05 18.57 -15.21
CA GLY A 22 -30.71 19.97 -14.95
C GLY A 22 -30.60 20.37 -13.47
N LEU A 23 -30.50 19.43 -12.53
CA LEU A 23 -30.37 19.77 -11.11
C LEU A 23 -28.98 20.35 -10.79
N SER A 24 -28.95 21.28 -9.83
CA SER A 24 -27.70 21.85 -9.32
C SER A 24 -26.95 20.84 -8.44
N HIS A 25 -25.62 20.91 -8.40
CA HIS A 25 -24.78 19.96 -7.64
C HIS A 25 -25.19 19.90 -6.16
N ARG A 26 -25.60 21.02 -5.57
CA ARG A 26 -26.10 21.09 -4.19
C ARG A 26 -27.39 20.32 -3.99
N LYS A 27 -28.36 20.46 -4.90
CA LYS A 27 -29.64 19.71 -4.84
C LYS A 27 -29.42 18.21 -5.03
N ILE A 28 -28.53 17.83 -5.95
CA ILE A 28 -28.14 16.42 -6.16
C ILE A 28 -27.55 15.83 -4.87
N ALA A 29 -26.59 16.54 -4.27
CA ALA A 29 -25.94 16.11 -3.04
C ALA A 29 -26.93 15.93 -1.88
N GLN A 30 -27.89 16.85 -1.73
CA GLN A 30 -28.97 16.74 -0.74
C GLN A 30 -29.86 15.52 -0.97
N LYS A 31 -30.25 15.23 -2.22
CA LYS A 31 -31.09 14.06 -2.54
C LYS A 31 -30.41 12.72 -2.23
N ILE A 32 -29.10 12.64 -2.45
CA ILE A 32 -28.31 11.40 -2.29
C ILE A 32 -27.71 11.31 -0.86
N GLY A 33 -27.84 12.36 -0.05
CA GLY A 33 -27.26 12.40 1.30
C GLY A 33 -25.73 12.46 1.30
N ARG A 34 -25.11 13.01 0.26
CA ARG A 34 -23.65 13.13 0.11
C ARG A 34 -23.20 14.58 0.14
N SER A 35 -21.88 14.79 0.24
CA SER A 35 -21.31 16.14 0.17
C SER A 35 -21.34 16.68 -1.27
N GLN A 36 -21.58 17.98 -1.42
CA GLN A 36 -21.56 18.65 -2.72
C GLN A 36 -20.19 18.55 -3.42
N ASN A 37 -19.10 18.52 -2.65
CA ASN A 37 -17.75 18.30 -3.18
C ASN A 37 -17.59 16.92 -3.83
N VAL A 38 -18.18 15.86 -3.26
CA VAL A 38 -18.11 14.51 -3.85
C VAL A 38 -18.83 14.46 -5.19
N VAL A 39 -20.03 15.05 -5.27
CA VAL A 39 -20.80 15.16 -6.53
C VAL A 39 -20.02 15.96 -7.57
N SER A 40 -19.45 17.11 -7.17
CA SER A 40 -18.65 17.96 -8.06
C SER A 40 -17.42 17.23 -8.60
N ASN A 41 -16.68 16.52 -7.72
CA ASN A 41 -15.49 15.76 -8.09
C ASN A 41 -15.82 14.59 -9.04
N PHE A 42 -16.93 13.89 -8.79
CA PHE A 42 -17.41 12.83 -9.67
C PHE A 42 -17.80 13.37 -11.06
N LEU A 43 -18.60 14.44 -11.11
CA LEU A 43 -19.02 15.03 -12.38
C LEU A 43 -17.86 15.62 -13.19
N ARG A 44 -16.82 16.12 -12.52
CA ARG A 44 -15.61 16.64 -13.18
C ARG A 44 -14.80 15.52 -13.84
N ASN A 45 -14.61 14.39 -13.15
CA ASN A 45 -13.77 13.28 -13.61
C ASN A 45 -14.51 11.93 -13.48
N LYS A 46 -15.56 11.73 -14.27
CA LYS A 46 -16.41 10.52 -14.21
C LYS A 46 -15.62 9.24 -14.45
N ALA A 47 -14.83 9.21 -15.53
CA ALA A 47 -14.09 8.02 -15.96
C ALA A 47 -12.97 7.60 -14.98
N GLU A 48 -12.43 8.55 -14.23
CA GLU A 48 -11.31 8.34 -13.30
C GLU A 48 -11.72 8.40 -11.82
N TYR A 49 -13.02 8.54 -11.53
CA TYR A 49 -13.47 8.62 -10.16
C TYR A 49 -13.06 7.38 -9.36
N GLY A 50 -12.41 7.61 -8.23
CA GLY A 50 -11.91 6.55 -7.35
C GLY A 50 -10.63 5.85 -7.83
N LYS A 51 -10.16 6.09 -9.05
CA LYS A 51 -8.92 5.48 -9.60
C LYS A 51 -7.65 6.19 -9.17
N ASN A 52 -7.76 7.47 -8.79
CA ASN A 52 -6.64 8.29 -8.32
C ASN A 52 -6.21 7.94 -6.89
N MET A 53 -5.71 6.72 -6.71
CA MET A 53 -5.04 6.30 -5.48
C MET A 53 -3.58 6.71 -5.56
N LYS A 54 -3.11 7.52 -4.59
CA LYS A 54 -1.69 7.95 -4.50
C LYS A 54 -0.70 6.79 -4.22
N GLY A 55 -1.18 5.55 -4.25
CA GLY A 55 -0.40 4.37 -3.89
C GLY A 55 0.10 4.40 -2.45
N GLY A 56 0.94 3.42 -2.12
CA GLY A 56 1.69 3.41 -0.86
C GLY A 56 2.94 4.30 -0.94
N VAL A 57 3.48 4.65 0.23
CA VAL A 57 4.80 5.31 0.32
C VAL A 57 5.86 4.40 -0.27
N LYS A 58 6.79 4.98 -1.06
CA LYS A 58 7.94 4.25 -1.62
C LYS A 58 8.73 3.58 -0.48
N HIS A 59 9.10 2.32 -0.67
CA HIS A 59 9.92 1.62 0.32
C HIS A 59 11.29 2.30 0.49
N ALA A 60 11.81 2.30 1.72
CA ALA A 60 13.16 2.76 2.03
C ALA A 60 14.26 1.94 1.33
N THR A 61 13.93 0.75 0.82
CA THR A 61 14.86 -0.13 0.10
C THR A 61 14.42 -0.34 -1.34
N SER A 62 15.39 -0.25 -2.26
CA SER A 62 15.23 -0.64 -3.66
C SER A 62 14.96 -2.14 -3.80
N ALA A 63 14.33 -2.55 -4.91
CA ALA A 63 14.16 -3.96 -5.26
C ALA A 63 15.50 -4.71 -5.34
N ALA A 64 16.56 -4.07 -5.85
CA ALA A 64 17.89 -4.68 -5.94
C ALA A 64 18.48 -4.95 -4.54
N VAL A 65 18.35 -3.98 -3.64
CA VAL A 65 18.80 -4.09 -2.25
C VAL A 65 18.06 -5.21 -1.52
N ARG A 66 16.73 -5.31 -1.72
CA ARG A 66 15.93 -6.41 -1.14
C ARG A 66 16.42 -7.78 -1.60
N ARG A 67 16.66 -7.96 -2.91
CA ARG A 67 17.22 -9.21 -3.45
C ARG A 67 18.60 -9.53 -2.88
N HIS A 68 19.44 -8.51 -2.66
CA HIS A 68 20.76 -8.70 -2.07
C HIS A 68 20.66 -9.19 -0.62
N ILE A 69 19.80 -8.57 0.20
CA ILE A 69 19.52 -8.99 1.58
C ILE A 69 19.03 -10.45 1.62
N VAL A 70 18.07 -10.81 0.76
CA VAL A 70 17.52 -12.18 0.72
C VAL A 70 18.61 -13.19 0.33
N ARG A 71 19.42 -12.88 -0.68
CA ARG A 71 20.52 -13.75 -1.11
C ARG A 71 21.60 -13.93 -0.03
N ALA A 72 21.98 -12.85 0.66
CA ALA A 72 22.90 -12.90 1.78
C ALA A 72 22.33 -13.75 2.95
N ALA A 73 21.02 -13.66 3.19
CA ALA A 73 20.34 -14.46 4.21
C ALA A 73 20.21 -15.94 3.83
N SER A 74 19.98 -16.28 2.54
CA SER A 74 19.93 -17.68 2.09
C SER A 74 21.28 -18.36 2.14
N ASN A 75 22.34 -17.66 1.78
CA ASN A 75 23.69 -18.23 1.68
C ASN A 75 24.44 -18.23 3.02
N SER A 76 23.87 -17.67 4.10
CA SER A 76 24.59 -17.53 5.37
C SER A 76 23.69 -17.70 6.59
N HIS A 77 24.27 -18.16 7.70
CA HIS A 77 23.60 -18.24 9.00
C HIS A 77 23.83 -16.98 9.85
N LEU A 78 23.98 -15.84 9.20
CA LEU A 78 24.33 -14.58 9.86
C LEU A 78 23.12 -13.89 10.49
N SER A 79 23.38 -13.07 11.51
CA SER A 79 22.37 -12.24 12.14
C SER A 79 21.98 -11.07 11.23
N ALA A 80 20.75 -10.56 11.39
CA ALA A 80 20.25 -9.43 10.60
C ALA A 80 21.15 -8.16 10.66
N PRO A 81 21.77 -7.78 11.80
CA PRO A 81 22.75 -6.70 11.83
C PRO A 81 23.96 -6.95 10.92
N LYS A 82 24.49 -8.18 10.92
CA LYS A 82 25.65 -8.51 10.08
C LYS A 82 25.30 -8.51 8.59
N ILE A 83 24.11 -8.99 8.24
CA ILE A 83 23.58 -8.91 6.88
C ILE A 83 23.42 -7.45 6.44
N LYS A 84 22.97 -6.57 7.33
CA LYS A 84 22.86 -5.12 7.06
C LYS A 84 24.22 -4.51 6.73
N GLU A 85 25.25 -4.83 7.52
CA GLU A 85 26.62 -4.36 7.29
C GLU A 85 27.18 -4.86 5.95
N ILE A 86 27.06 -6.17 5.67
CA ILE A 86 27.53 -6.78 4.41
C ILE A 86 26.84 -6.15 3.20
N CYS A 87 25.53 -5.90 3.31
CA CYS A 87 24.77 -5.32 2.21
C CYS A 87 24.91 -3.78 2.12
N GLY A 88 25.60 -3.12 3.07
CA GLY A 88 25.79 -1.66 3.09
C GLY A 88 24.49 -0.86 3.15
N VAL A 89 23.45 -1.38 3.82
CA VAL A 89 22.10 -0.79 3.75
C VAL A 89 21.85 0.19 4.90
N THR A 90 21.47 1.43 4.60
CA THR A 90 21.16 2.47 5.61
C THR A 90 19.83 2.23 6.35
N ALA A 91 18.97 1.34 5.84
CA ALA A 91 17.66 1.05 6.41
C ALA A 91 17.73 0.52 7.86
N SER A 92 16.60 0.62 8.57
CA SER A 92 16.47 0.12 9.93
C SER A 92 16.66 -1.40 10.00
N MET A 93 17.11 -1.92 11.15
CA MET A 93 17.18 -3.37 11.38
C MET A 93 15.82 -4.05 11.21
N SER A 94 14.73 -3.38 11.61
CA SER A 94 13.36 -3.89 11.43
C SER A 94 12.98 -4.05 9.96
N THR A 95 13.46 -3.14 9.10
CA THR A 95 13.27 -3.24 7.64
C THR A 95 14.00 -4.46 7.08
N VAL A 96 15.26 -4.68 7.50
CA VAL A 96 16.05 -5.84 7.06
C VAL A 96 15.39 -7.15 7.50
N LYS A 97 14.95 -7.23 8.76
CA LYS A 97 14.21 -8.40 9.27
C LYS A 97 12.91 -8.65 8.49
N ARG A 98 12.15 -7.59 8.20
CA ARG A 98 10.90 -7.68 7.42
C ARG A 98 11.15 -8.22 6.01
N VAL A 99 12.23 -7.79 5.37
CA VAL A 99 12.62 -8.28 4.04
C VAL A 99 12.99 -9.77 4.09
N ILE A 100 13.74 -10.20 5.12
CA ILE A 100 14.09 -11.62 5.30
C ILE A 100 12.83 -12.45 5.57
N SER A 101 11.94 -11.99 6.46
CA SER A 101 10.71 -12.71 6.81
C SER A 101 9.66 -12.73 5.70
N SER A 102 9.73 -11.81 4.74
CA SER A 102 8.84 -11.79 3.58
C SER A 102 9.20 -12.81 2.50
N ALA A 103 10.35 -13.49 2.62
CA ALA A 103 10.76 -14.52 1.68
C ALA A 103 10.20 -15.88 2.10
N ASP A 104 9.31 -16.46 1.29
CA ASP A 104 8.59 -17.70 1.63
C ASP A 104 9.50 -18.91 1.89
N HIS A 105 10.67 -18.95 1.23
CA HIS A 105 11.64 -20.04 1.35
C HIS A 105 12.58 -19.90 2.56
N LEU A 106 12.58 -18.75 3.25
CA LEU A 106 13.43 -18.52 4.42
C LEU A 106 12.65 -18.72 5.72
N LYS A 107 12.99 -19.78 6.45
CA LYS A 107 12.40 -20.07 7.76
C LYS A 107 13.40 -19.81 8.88
N ARG A 108 12.97 -19.06 9.89
CA ARG A 108 13.77 -18.85 11.10
C ARG A 108 13.80 -20.15 11.92
N MET A 109 14.98 -20.70 12.12
CA MET A 109 15.21 -21.83 13.01
C MET A 109 16.26 -21.49 14.06
N LYS A 110 16.20 -22.14 15.22
CA LYS A 110 17.25 -22.04 16.24
C LYS A 110 18.36 -23.02 15.87
N LEU A 111 19.60 -22.54 15.86
CA LEU A 111 20.78 -23.40 15.70
C LEU A 111 20.88 -24.32 16.92
N LYS A 112 21.04 -25.63 16.70
CA LYS A 112 21.35 -26.58 17.78
C LYS A 112 22.79 -26.32 18.22
N LYS A 113 23.02 -26.14 19.52
CA LYS A 113 24.38 -26.06 20.06
C LYS A 113 24.99 -27.46 19.97
N ASN A 114 26.14 -27.59 19.31
CA ASN A 114 26.95 -28.80 19.41
C ASN A 114 27.60 -28.79 20.81
N THR A 115 27.01 -29.51 21.75
CA THR A 115 27.67 -29.85 23.02
C THR A 115 28.74 -30.89 22.70
N VAL A 116 29.97 -30.44 22.52
CA VAL A 116 31.14 -31.33 22.49
C VAL A 116 31.30 -31.88 23.91
N LYS A 117 31.28 -33.21 24.05
CA LYS A 117 31.62 -33.92 25.29
C LYS A 117 33.14 -33.97 25.44
#